data_AF-A0A368S216-F1
#
_entry.id   AF-A0A368S216-F1
#
_cell.length_a   1.000
_cell.length_b   1.000
_cell.length_c   1.000
_cell.angle_alpha   90.00
_cell.angle_beta   90.00
_cell.angle_gamma   90.00
#
_symmetry.space_group_name_H-M   'P 1'
#
loop_
_entity.id
_entity.type
_entity.pdbx_description
1 polymer ?
#
loop_
_entity_poly.entity_id
_entity_poly.type
_entity_poly.pdbx_seq_one_letter_code
_entity_poly.pdbx_strand_id
1 'polypeptide(L)'
;MPVMKKNVSGLDEGSGLYFNFVKSETTTPGGLPLRTVLTSLFKSDHLKKLPYDPCHKYTSPTAAVLCEDTFQSTYAQMLCGLCHRHAVRRVGTVFAYGLLRAINFLQLNWRQLAADIEAGELTHRITDPSVREAVAGVLRPDPDLAQFIRMECSNSNGGDCWAGVITRIWPNTKYLDAIATGSMAQYIPTLNFYSGGLPIASTIYGSSECFFGINLRPMCDPSEVSYTIMPNMAYFEFLPLDGDGGDASQLVELAGVELGREYELVVTNYSGLCRYRVGDVLRVTGFHNAAPVFRFVRRGNVVLSVDVDKTDEADLQRAVERASSALLRPHGAAVLDYTSRVCTESIPGHYVVYWELMVVGDGGESVDDDGDVLGRCCLEMEEAMNSVYRQSRVADGSIGPLEIRVVRSGTFEELADYAISRGASIGQYKVPRCVSAPDMIQLLDSRVVSRHSSPALPHWVCSLAPPSPKNSITLLAYPSRRHQ
;
A
#
# COMPACT_ATOMS: atom_id res chain seq x y z
N MET A 1 -14.55 2.29 -19.58
CA MET A 1 -14.12 1.05 -18.86
C MET A 1 -14.49 -0.25 -19.61
N PRO A 2 -13.85 -0.59 -20.75
CA PRO A 2 -14.25 -1.77 -21.52
C PRO A 2 -13.98 -3.10 -20.81
N VAL A 3 -12.84 -3.21 -20.11
CA VAL A 3 -12.44 -4.45 -19.40
C VAL A 3 -13.38 -4.72 -18.21
N MET A 4 -13.68 -3.70 -17.42
CA MET A 4 -14.56 -3.86 -16.26
C MET A 4 -15.99 -4.25 -16.67
N LYS A 5 -16.53 -3.67 -17.75
CA LYS A 5 -17.87 -4.00 -18.27
C LYS A 5 -18.04 -5.47 -18.65
N LYS A 6 -16.96 -6.17 -19.01
CA LYS A 6 -17.00 -7.61 -19.30
C LYS A 6 -17.22 -8.46 -18.05
N ASN A 7 -16.87 -7.93 -16.88
CA ASN A 7 -16.89 -8.66 -15.60
C ASN A 7 -18.02 -8.17 -14.69
N VAL A 8 -18.42 -6.90 -14.79
CA VAL A 8 -19.43 -6.27 -13.94
C VAL A 8 -20.43 -5.51 -14.81
N SER A 9 -21.67 -6.00 -14.84
CA SER A 9 -22.78 -5.37 -15.57
C SER A 9 -23.32 -4.12 -14.84
N GLY A 10 -24.09 -3.27 -15.51
CA GLY A 10 -24.84 -2.15 -14.90
C GLY A 10 -23.99 -1.10 -14.20
N LEU A 11 -22.76 -0.85 -14.66
CA LEU A 11 -21.89 0.23 -14.16
C LEU A 11 -22.26 1.60 -14.74
N ASP A 12 -22.96 1.61 -15.87
CA ASP A 12 -23.56 2.76 -16.54
C ASP A 12 -24.89 3.21 -15.92
N GLU A 13 -25.50 2.38 -15.09
CA GLU A 13 -26.77 2.68 -14.39
C GLU A 13 -26.59 3.45 -13.08
N GLY A 14 -25.37 3.89 -12.76
CA GLY A 14 -25.09 4.59 -11.52
C GLY A 14 -23.79 5.36 -11.54
N SER A 15 -23.26 5.64 -10.35
CA SER A 15 -22.09 6.49 -10.14
C SER A 15 -20.99 5.74 -9.40
N GLY A 16 -19.74 6.18 -9.60
CA GLY A 16 -18.63 5.83 -8.73
C GLY A 16 -18.44 6.87 -7.63
N LEU A 17 -18.32 6.42 -6.37
CA LEU A 17 -17.82 7.25 -5.28
C LEU A 17 -16.29 7.09 -5.22
N TYR A 18 -15.56 8.09 -5.70
CA TYR A 18 -14.10 8.11 -5.65
C TYR A 18 -13.61 9.25 -4.78
N PHE A 19 -12.79 8.92 -3.79
CA PHE A 19 -12.08 9.89 -2.97
C PHE A 19 -10.75 10.24 -3.66
N ASN A 20 -10.78 11.33 -4.44
CA ASN A 20 -9.66 11.80 -5.25
C ASN A 20 -9.16 13.14 -4.70
N PHE A 21 -7.85 13.34 -4.71
CA PHE A 21 -7.23 14.49 -4.09
C PHE A 21 -6.19 15.10 -5.01
N VAL A 22 -6.17 16.42 -5.09
CA VAL A 22 -5.05 17.19 -5.64
C VAL A 22 -4.07 17.59 -4.54
N LYS A 23 -2.97 18.20 -4.97
CA LYS A 23 -1.96 18.81 -4.11
C LYS A 23 -1.72 20.26 -4.47
N SER A 24 -1.14 20.97 -3.51
CA SER A 24 -0.39 22.19 -3.79
C SER A 24 0.68 21.94 -4.85
N GLU A 25 0.77 22.88 -5.76
CA GLU A 25 1.78 22.90 -6.83
C GLU A 25 2.84 23.91 -6.45
N THR A 26 4.09 23.62 -6.80
CA THR A 26 5.16 24.61 -6.74
C THR A 26 5.73 24.82 -8.14
N THR A 27 6.64 25.77 -8.29
CA THR A 27 7.32 26.04 -9.56
C THR A 27 8.81 25.84 -9.39
N THR A 28 9.45 25.25 -10.39
CA THR A 28 10.92 25.21 -10.44
C THR A 28 11.47 26.64 -10.61
N PRO A 29 12.77 26.88 -10.33
CA PRO A 29 13.39 28.18 -10.59
C PRO A 29 13.27 28.66 -12.05
N GLY A 30 13.10 27.73 -13.01
CA GLY A 30 12.86 28.03 -14.42
C GLY A 30 11.39 28.25 -14.80
N GLY A 31 10.48 28.26 -13.83
CA GLY A 31 9.04 28.52 -14.04
C GLY A 31 8.22 27.31 -14.47
N LEU A 32 8.78 26.09 -14.50
CA LEU A 32 8.01 24.88 -14.81
C LEU A 32 7.19 24.44 -13.59
N PRO A 33 5.94 23.98 -13.76
CA PRO A 33 5.14 23.49 -12.65
C PRO A 33 5.67 22.15 -12.13
N LEU A 34 5.85 22.07 -10.80
CA LEU A 34 6.20 20.87 -10.06
C LEU A 34 4.97 20.39 -9.29
N ARG A 35 4.47 19.20 -9.66
CA ARG A 35 3.23 18.62 -9.12
C ARG A 35 3.20 17.11 -9.29
N THR A 36 2.28 16.44 -8.60
CA THR A 36 2.08 14.99 -8.76
C THR A 36 1.39 14.68 -10.09
N VAL A 37 1.61 13.47 -10.61
CA VAL A 37 0.97 13.00 -11.86
C VAL A 37 -0.55 13.05 -11.79
N LEU A 38 -1.14 12.68 -10.64
CA LEU A 38 -2.59 12.73 -10.45
C LEU A 38 -3.12 14.16 -10.37
N THR A 39 -2.43 15.07 -9.68
CA THR A 39 -2.81 16.50 -9.69
C THR A 39 -2.78 17.05 -11.11
N SER A 40 -1.75 16.71 -11.89
CA SER A 40 -1.65 17.09 -13.30
C SER A 40 -2.84 16.54 -14.12
N LEU A 41 -3.22 15.27 -13.90
CA LEU A 41 -4.34 14.63 -14.58
C LEU A 41 -5.68 15.29 -14.22
N PHE A 42 -5.96 15.51 -12.93
CA PHE A 42 -7.23 16.11 -12.48
C PHE A 42 -7.38 17.57 -12.91
N LYS A 43 -6.27 18.33 -12.95
CA LYS A 43 -6.27 19.71 -13.47
C LYS A 43 -6.26 19.77 -15.01
N SER A 44 -5.99 18.66 -15.70
CA SER A 44 -5.88 18.63 -17.16
C SER A 44 -7.19 18.97 -17.85
N ASP A 45 -7.07 19.71 -18.95
CA ASP A 45 -8.18 19.95 -19.87
C ASP A 45 -8.70 18.65 -20.50
N HIS A 46 -7.85 17.63 -20.62
CA HIS A 46 -8.26 16.34 -21.15
C HIS A 46 -9.40 15.76 -20.31
N LEU A 47 -9.24 15.68 -18.99
CA LEU A 47 -10.27 15.16 -18.09
C LEU A 47 -11.53 16.04 -18.09
N LYS A 48 -11.37 17.37 -18.14
CA LYS A 48 -12.48 18.33 -18.18
C LYS A 48 -13.29 18.27 -19.48
N LYS A 49 -12.64 17.95 -20.60
CA LYS A 49 -13.22 17.91 -21.95
C LYS A 49 -13.54 16.48 -22.41
N LEU A 50 -13.38 15.47 -21.55
CA LEU A 50 -13.76 14.10 -21.89
C LEU A 50 -15.24 14.09 -22.30
N PRO A 51 -15.59 13.41 -23.41
CA PRO A 51 -16.98 13.22 -23.77
C PRO A 51 -17.69 12.48 -22.65
N TYR A 52 -18.98 12.77 -22.49
CA TYR A 52 -19.81 12.09 -21.50
C TYR A 52 -19.72 10.57 -21.69
N ASP A 53 -19.24 9.87 -20.67
CA ASP A 53 -19.25 8.41 -20.57
C ASP A 53 -20.11 8.05 -19.35
N PRO A 54 -21.24 7.36 -19.53
CA PRO A 54 -22.09 6.89 -18.44
C PRO A 54 -21.33 6.13 -17.35
N CYS A 55 -20.26 5.42 -17.70
CA CYS A 55 -19.44 4.69 -16.73
C CYS A 55 -18.47 5.56 -15.94
N HIS A 56 -18.19 6.79 -16.37
CA HIS A 56 -17.33 7.74 -15.66
C HIS A 56 -18.14 8.80 -14.90
N LYS A 57 -19.41 8.51 -14.56
CA LYS A 57 -20.20 9.34 -13.65
C LYS A 57 -19.67 9.18 -12.22
N TYR A 58 -19.26 10.29 -11.60
CA TYR A 58 -18.76 10.33 -10.23
C TYR A 58 -19.72 11.11 -9.32
N THR A 59 -19.75 10.75 -8.03
CA THR A 59 -20.50 11.53 -7.03
C THR A 59 -19.78 12.81 -6.61
N SER A 60 -18.44 12.76 -6.61
CA SER A 60 -17.57 13.87 -6.19
C SER A 60 -17.56 14.98 -7.25
N PRO A 61 -17.98 16.21 -6.91
CA PRO A 61 -17.87 17.35 -7.83
C PRO A 61 -16.40 17.68 -8.13
N THR A 62 -16.10 18.13 -9.35
CA THR A 62 -14.74 18.52 -9.75
C THR A 62 -14.14 19.58 -8.82
N ALA A 63 -14.94 20.56 -8.37
CA ALA A 63 -14.48 21.58 -7.43
C ALA A 63 -14.02 20.99 -6.08
N ALA A 64 -14.70 19.96 -5.57
CA ALA A 64 -14.29 19.26 -4.35
C ALA A 64 -12.97 18.49 -4.55
N VAL A 65 -12.80 17.84 -5.70
CA VAL A 65 -11.54 17.13 -6.04
C VAL A 65 -10.36 18.09 -6.20
N LEU A 66 -10.61 19.28 -6.77
CA LEU A 66 -9.59 20.31 -7.01
C LEU A 66 -9.30 21.22 -5.81
N CYS A 67 -10.05 21.08 -4.71
CA CYS A 67 -9.81 21.83 -3.49
C CYS A 67 -8.48 21.37 -2.84
N GLU A 68 -7.59 22.33 -2.56
CA GLU A 68 -6.28 22.03 -1.97
C GLU A 68 -6.38 21.76 -0.46
N ASP A 69 -7.40 22.31 0.20
CA ASP A 69 -7.72 21.98 1.58
C ASP A 69 -8.29 20.56 1.65
N THR A 70 -7.52 19.68 2.26
CA THR A 70 -7.83 18.25 2.35
C THR A 70 -9.06 17.97 3.18
N PHE A 71 -9.27 18.73 4.26
CA PHE A 71 -10.45 18.56 5.10
C PHE A 71 -11.68 18.93 4.30
N GLN A 72 -11.67 20.08 3.62
CA GLN A 72 -12.81 20.54 2.82
C GLN A 72 -13.09 19.62 1.63
N SER A 73 -12.04 19.18 0.94
CA SER A 73 -12.12 18.22 -0.15
C SER A 73 -12.75 16.89 0.31
N THR A 74 -12.24 16.30 1.40
CA THR A 74 -12.76 15.03 1.92
C THR A 74 -14.21 15.16 2.40
N TYR A 75 -14.51 16.25 3.12
CA TYR A 75 -15.84 16.53 3.64
C TYR A 75 -16.88 16.64 2.52
N ALA A 76 -16.60 17.45 1.50
CA ALA A 76 -17.51 17.64 0.37
C ALA A 76 -17.70 16.36 -0.45
N GLN A 77 -16.63 15.61 -0.71
CA GLN A 77 -16.72 14.32 -1.42
C GLN A 77 -17.54 13.29 -0.63
N MET A 78 -17.33 13.20 0.68
CA MET A 78 -18.10 12.31 1.57
C MET A 78 -19.58 12.71 1.56
N LEU A 79 -19.89 13.99 1.77
CA LEU A 79 -21.27 14.50 1.80
C LEU A 79 -22.01 14.21 0.48
N CYS A 80 -21.40 14.51 -0.67
CA CYS A 80 -21.98 14.20 -1.98
C CYS A 80 -22.15 12.68 -2.21
N GLY A 81 -21.24 11.87 -1.68
CA GLY A 81 -21.34 10.40 -1.70
C GLY A 81 -22.51 9.87 -0.86
N LEU A 82 -22.78 10.47 0.30
CA LEU A 82 -23.91 10.12 1.17
C LEU A 82 -25.25 10.52 0.51
N CYS A 83 -25.34 11.74 -0.05
CA CYS A 83 -26.55 12.22 -0.73
C CYS A 83 -26.95 11.34 -1.92
N HIS A 84 -25.97 10.77 -2.63
CA HIS A 84 -26.21 9.90 -3.79
C HIS A 84 -26.10 8.41 -3.47
N ARG A 85 -26.25 8.00 -2.20
CA ARG A 85 -25.90 6.65 -1.74
C ARG A 85 -26.46 5.50 -2.59
N HIS A 86 -27.70 5.63 -3.06
CA HIS A 86 -28.37 4.60 -3.86
C HIS A 86 -27.89 4.53 -5.31
N ALA A 87 -27.30 5.60 -5.84
CA ALA A 87 -26.70 5.59 -7.17
C ALA A 87 -25.30 4.97 -7.19
N VAL A 88 -24.64 4.81 -6.03
CA VAL A 88 -23.27 4.30 -5.95
C VAL A 88 -23.21 2.83 -6.34
N ARG A 89 -22.42 2.52 -7.37
CA ARG A 89 -22.16 1.16 -7.86
C ARG A 89 -20.75 0.67 -7.57
N ARG A 90 -19.84 1.58 -7.26
CA ARG A 90 -18.43 1.32 -6.96
C ARG A 90 -17.90 2.39 -6.04
N VAL A 91 -17.09 2.00 -5.06
CA VAL A 91 -16.43 2.89 -4.10
C VAL A 91 -14.93 2.74 -4.29
N GLY A 92 -14.16 3.82 -4.30
CA GLY A 92 -12.75 3.71 -4.57
C GLY A 92 -11.90 4.92 -4.26
N THR A 93 -10.60 4.72 -4.47
CA THR A 93 -9.55 5.72 -4.44
C THR A 93 -8.33 5.12 -5.16
N VAL A 94 -7.21 5.83 -5.21
CA VAL A 94 -6.01 5.32 -5.89
C VAL A 94 -5.39 4.14 -5.13
N PHE A 95 -5.22 4.26 -3.81
CA PHE A 95 -4.57 3.25 -2.96
C PHE A 95 -5.48 2.81 -1.83
N ALA A 96 -5.44 1.53 -1.44
CA ALA A 96 -6.25 0.96 -0.36
C ALA A 96 -6.26 1.81 0.92
N TYR A 97 -5.09 2.34 1.32
CA TYR A 97 -4.95 3.23 2.48
C TYR A 97 -5.83 4.49 2.41
N GLY A 98 -5.99 5.10 1.22
CA GLY A 98 -6.84 6.29 1.06
C GLY A 98 -8.31 6.01 1.39
N LEU A 99 -8.80 4.79 1.14
CA LEU A 99 -10.16 4.41 1.46
C LEU A 99 -10.34 4.23 2.97
N LEU A 100 -9.34 3.66 3.65
CA LEU A 100 -9.32 3.59 5.12
C LEU A 100 -9.39 4.99 5.74
N ARG A 101 -8.65 5.96 5.17
CA ARG A 101 -8.74 7.36 5.62
C ARG A 101 -10.12 7.97 5.41
N ALA A 102 -10.78 7.68 4.28
CA ALA A 102 -12.14 8.16 4.05
C ALA A 102 -13.14 7.55 5.06
N ILE A 103 -12.97 6.27 5.42
CA ILE A 103 -13.79 5.61 6.45
C ILE A 103 -13.53 6.23 7.83
N ASN A 104 -12.27 6.45 8.20
CA ASN A 104 -11.92 7.12 9.45
C ASN A 104 -12.50 8.55 9.50
N PHE A 105 -12.43 9.28 8.38
CA PHE A 105 -13.05 10.59 8.29
C PHE A 105 -14.55 10.55 8.59
N LEU A 106 -15.27 9.53 8.08
CA LEU A 106 -16.68 9.33 8.38
C LEU A 106 -16.89 9.00 9.87
N GLN A 107 -16.07 8.12 10.46
CA GLN A 107 -16.11 7.79 11.90
C GLN A 107 -16.01 9.03 12.79
N LEU A 108 -15.15 9.98 12.41
CA LEU A 108 -14.91 11.20 13.18
C LEU A 108 -15.94 12.31 12.92
N ASN A 109 -16.51 12.39 11.71
CA ASN A 109 -17.29 13.55 11.26
C ASN A 109 -18.77 13.25 10.94
N TRP A 110 -19.26 12.01 11.10
CA TRP A 110 -20.65 11.64 10.73
C TRP A 110 -21.72 12.51 11.41
N ARG A 111 -21.48 12.99 12.63
CA ARG A 111 -22.45 13.84 13.36
C ARG A 111 -22.71 15.16 12.62
N GLN A 112 -21.64 15.81 12.16
CA GLN A 112 -21.75 17.05 11.41
C GLN A 112 -22.30 16.78 9.99
N LEU A 113 -21.85 15.72 9.33
CA LEU A 113 -22.37 15.32 8.02
C LEU A 113 -23.89 15.07 8.07
N ALA A 114 -24.38 14.37 9.09
CA ALA A 114 -25.82 14.14 9.28
C ALA A 114 -26.58 15.43 9.56
N ALA A 115 -26.03 16.35 10.36
CA ALA A 115 -26.65 17.65 10.62
C ALA A 115 -26.75 18.52 9.34
N ASP A 116 -25.71 18.54 8.52
CA ASP A 116 -25.70 19.27 7.25
C ASP A 116 -26.72 18.67 6.25
N ILE A 117 -26.86 17.34 6.21
CA ILE A 117 -27.88 16.65 5.39
C ILE A 117 -29.30 16.99 5.87
N GLU A 118 -29.54 16.97 7.18
CA GLU A 118 -30.85 17.28 7.76
C GLU A 118 -31.27 18.72 7.48
N ALA A 119 -30.35 19.67 7.68
CA ALA A 119 -30.62 21.09 7.45
C ALA A 119 -30.62 21.45 5.95
N GLY A 120 -29.96 20.65 5.11
CA GLY A 120 -29.65 21.01 3.72
C GLY A 120 -28.66 22.18 3.61
N GLU A 121 -27.91 22.45 4.67
CA GLU A 121 -26.98 23.58 4.77
C GLU A 121 -25.57 23.08 5.07
N LEU A 122 -24.60 23.58 4.30
CA LEU A 122 -23.21 23.18 4.44
C LEU A 122 -22.53 23.90 5.61
N THR A 123 -21.85 23.16 6.48
CA THR A 123 -21.13 23.68 7.64
C THR A 123 -20.21 24.86 7.30
N HIS A 124 -20.09 25.83 8.22
CA HIS A 124 -19.21 27.00 8.07
C HIS A 124 -17.72 26.65 8.02
N ARG A 125 -17.35 25.41 8.40
CA ARG A 125 -15.98 24.90 8.27
C ARG A 125 -15.52 24.76 6.82
N ILE A 126 -16.45 24.68 5.86
CA ILE A 126 -16.13 24.69 4.43
C ILE A 126 -16.11 26.14 3.96
N THR A 127 -14.93 26.73 3.82
CA THR A 127 -14.75 28.14 3.47
C THR A 127 -14.53 28.36 1.97
N ASP A 128 -14.11 27.35 1.22
CA ASP A 128 -13.83 27.44 -0.21
C ASP A 128 -15.13 27.71 -1.01
N PRO A 129 -15.26 28.88 -1.68
CA PRO A 129 -16.49 29.25 -2.38
C PRO A 129 -16.87 28.28 -3.50
N SER A 130 -15.88 27.74 -4.22
CA SER A 130 -16.11 26.82 -5.34
C SER A 130 -16.64 25.48 -4.84
N VAL A 131 -16.16 25.01 -3.70
CA VAL A 131 -16.68 23.82 -3.03
C VAL A 131 -18.10 24.05 -2.54
N ARG A 132 -18.38 25.19 -1.89
CA ARG A 132 -19.73 25.52 -1.41
C ARG A 132 -20.75 25.57 -2.55
N GLU A 133 -20.41 26.23 -3.65
CA GLU A 133 -21.27 26.32 -4.85
C GLU A 133 -21.54 24.93 -5.45
N ALA A 134 -20.51 24.11 -5.60
CA ALA A 134 -20.65 22.76 -6.15
C ALA A 134 -21.53 21.85 -5.28
N VAL A 135 -21.37 21.92 -3.96
CA VAL A 135 -22.18 21.15 -3.01
C VAL A 135 -23.62 21.65 -2.94
N ALA A 136 -23.87 22.96 -3.08
CA ALA A 136 -25.23 23.52 -3.10
C ALA A 136 -26.10 22.99 -4.27
N GLY A 137 -25.47 22.53 -5.35
CA GLY A 137 -26.14 21.82 -6.45
C GLY A 137 -26.63 20.41 -6.09
N VAL A 138 -26.10 19.81 -5.02
CA VAL A 138 -26.37 18.44 -4.59
C VAL A 138 -27.15 18.38 -3.29
N LEU A 139 -26.76 19.18 -2.29
CA LEU A 139 -27.30 19.14 -0.95
C LEU A 139 -28.74 19.67 -0.92
N ARG A 140 -29.64 18.86 -0.35
CA ARG A 140 -31.04 19.18 -0.10
C ARG A 140 -31.39 18.71 1.32
N PRO A 141 -32.29 19.40 2.04
CA PRO A 141 -32.74 18.93 3.35
C PRO A 141 -33.33 17.51 3.23
N ASP A 142 -32.74 16.55 3.93
CA ASP A 142 -33.18 15.15 3.94
C ASP A 142 -33.06 14.57 5.37
N PRO A 143 -34.08 14.78 6.22
CA PRO A 143 -34.09 14.28 7.59
C PRO A 143 -34.03 12.75 7.68
N ASP A 144 -34.62 12.05 6.70
CA ASP A 144 -34.65 10.59 6.67
C ASP A 144 -33.25 10.01 6.42
N LEU A 145 -32.52 10.57 5.45
CA LEU A 145 -31.11 10.22 5.22
C LEU A 145 -30.25 10.55 6.44
N ALA A 146 -30.42 11.73 7.03
CA ALA A 146 -29.67 12.13 8.22
C ALA A 146 -29.90 11.14 9.38
N GLN A 147 -31.16 10.77 9.65
CA GLN A 147 -31.47 9.78 10.68
C GLN A 147 -30.89 8.41 10.37
N PHE A 148 -30.94 7.97 9.10
CA PHE A 148 -30.30 6.74 8.66
C PHE A 148 -28.78 6.74 8.95
N ILE A 149 -28.07 7.82 8.60
CA ILE A 149 -26.63 7.94 8.88
C ILE A 149 -26.34 7.93 10.37
N ARG A 150 -27.18 8.61 11.19
CA ARG A 150 -27.05 8.56 12.64
C ARG A 150 -27.16 7.13 13.14
N MET A 151 -28.18 6.37 12.75
CA MET A 151 -28.38 4.99 13.19
C MET A 151 -27.21 4.07 12.79
N GLU A 152 -26.73 4.17 11.54
CA GLU A 152 -25.64 3.33 11.03
C GLU A 152 -24.29 3.64 11.69
N CYS A 153 -24.06 4.89 12.08
CA CYS A 153 -22.78 5.34 12.66
C CYS A 153 -22.79 5.42 14.20
N SER A 154 -23.94 5.52 14.86
CA SER A 154 -24.06 5.73 16.31
C SER A 154 -23.96 4.47 17.16
N ASN A 155 -24.10 3.27 16.59
CA ASN A 155 -24.00 1.99 17.32
C ASN A 155 -22.57 1.66 17.80
N SER A 156 -21.67 2.66 17.86
CA SER A 156 -20.22 2.56 17.86
C SER A 156 -19.54 2.42 19.23
N ASN A 157 -20.24 1.89 20.24
CA ASN A 157 -19.63 1.59 21.54
C ASN A 157 -18.88 0.24 21.59
N GLY A 158 -18.66 -0.43 20.44
CA GLY A 158 -17.85 -1.66 20.33
C GLY A 158 -17.32 -1.83 18.90
N GLY A 159 -16.10 -2.38 18.75
CA GLY A 159 -15.36 -2.48 17.49
C GLY A 159 -16.09 -3.20 16.35
N ASP A 160 -17.03 -4.09 16.67
CA ASP A 160 -17.84 -4.84 15.68
C ASP A 160 -18.89 -4.00 14.94
N CYS A 161 -19.15 -2.76 15.36
CA CYS A 161 -20.19 -1.90 14.77
C CYS A 161 -19.90 -1.47 13.32
N TRP A 162 -18.64 -1.39 12.90
CA TRP A 162 -18.28 -0.87 11.57
C TRP A 162 -18.05 -1.96 10.50
N ALA A 163 -18.18 -3.23 10.86
CA ALA A 163 -18.06 -4.35 9.93
C ALA A 163 -19.12 -4.25 8.81
N GLY A 164 -18.72 -4.15 7.54
CA GLY A 164 -19.66 -4.01 6.42
C GLY A 164 -20.29 -2.62 6.29
N VAL A 165 -19.77 -1.59 6.95
CA VAL A 165 -20.31 -0.22 6.87
C VAL A 165 -20.47 0.28 5.42
N ILE A 166 -19.57 -0.11 4.50
CA ILE A 166 -19.64 0.33 3.10
C ILE A 166 -20.90 -0.19 2.43
N THR A 167 -21.26 -1.46 2.64
CA THR A 167 -22.47 -2.05 2.04
C THR A 167 -23.74 -1.66 2.77
N ARG A 168 -23.66 -1.26 4.05
CA ARG A 168 -24.83 -0.68 4.74
C ARG A 168 -25.13 0.74 4.23
N ILE A 169 -24.11 1.60 4.17
CA ILE A 169 -24.27 2.99 3.72
C ILE A 169 -24.48 3.05 2.20
N TRP A 170 -23.71 2.30 1.41
CA TRP A 170 -23.82 2.25 -0.07
C TRP A 170 -24.21 0.84 -0.54
N PRO A 171 -25.50 0.47 -0.43
CA PRO A 171 -25.97 -0.91 -0.61
C PRO A 171 -25.88 -1.45 -2.03
N ASN A 172 -25.73 -0.56 -3.01
CA ASN A 172 -25.63 -0.92 -4.42
C ASN A 172 -24.18 -1.08 -4.91
N THR A 173 -23.21 -0.99 -4.00
CA THR A 173 -21.77 -1.12 -4.31
C THR A 173 -21.45 -2.54 -4.74
N LYS A 174 -20.84 -2.69 -5.92
CA LYS A 174 -20.48 -3.99 -6.52
C LYS A 174 -19.04 -4.42 -6.21
N TYR A 175 -18.14 -3.46 -6.05
CA TYR A 175 -16.72 -3.71 -5.77
C TYR A 175 -16.05 -2.44 -5.22
N LEU A 176 -14.88 -2.63 -4.60
CA LEU A 176 -13.95 -1.56 -4.23
C LEU A 176 -12.90 -1.38 -5.34
N ASP A 177 -12.67 -0.15 -5.80
CA ASP A 177 -11.61 0.16 -6.77
C ASP A 177 -10.45 0.83 -6.04
N ALA A 178 -9.37 0.08 -5.83
CA ALA A 178 -8.17 0.56 -5.16
C ALA A 178 -6.97 -0.34 -5.48
N ILE A 179 -5.78 0.24 -5.57
CA ILE A 179 -4.54 -0.55 -5.63
C ILE A 179 -4.36 -1.26 -4.28
N ALA A 180 -4.42 -2.60 -4.32
CA ALA A 180 -4.26 -3.51 -3.20
C ALA A 180 -3.10 -4.51 -3.39
N THR A 181 -2.17 -4.23 -4.31
CA THR A 181 -0.95 -5.03 -4.55
C THR A 181 0.28 -4.42 -3.90
N GLY A 182 1.36 -5.20 -3.74
CA GLY A 182 2.58 -4.76 -3.07
C GLY A 182 2.31 -4.43 -1.60
N SER A 183 2.90 -3.34 -1.08
CA SER A 183 2.67 -2.92 0.31
C SER A 183 1.25 -2.47 0.64
N MET A 184 0.34 -2.39 -0.34
CA MET A 184 -1.09 -2.17 -0.09
C MET A 184 -1.84 -3.46 0.27
N ALA A 185 -1.25 -4.64 0.03
CA ALA A 185 -1.89 -5.93 0.29
C ALA A 185 -2.23 -6.12 1.78
N GLN A 186 -1.44 -5.54 2.69
CA GLN A 186 -1.70 -5.60 4.13
C GLN A 186 -3.06 -5.02 4.54
N TYR A 187 -3.63 -4.10 3.75
CA TYR A 187 -4.90 -3.45 4.07
C TYR A 187 -6.11 -4.24 3.58
N ILE A 188 -5.91 -5.35 2.84
CA ILE A 188 -6.98 -6.20 2.34
C ILE A 188 -7.89 -6.71 3.48
N PRO A 189 -7.37 -7.25 4.61
CA PRO A 189 -8.23 -7.70 5.71
C PRO A 189 -9.11 -6.58 6.28
N THR A 190 -8.54 -5.39 6.48
CA THR A 190 -9.27 -4.21 7.00
C THR A 190 -10.32 -3.72 6.02
N LEU A 191 -10.01 -3.70 4.72
CA LEU A 191 -10.99 -3.38 3.68
C LEU A 191 -12.11 -4.43 3.59
N ASN A 192 -11.79 -5.71 3.74
CA ASN A 192 -12.79 -6.77 3.80
C ASN A 192 -13.71 -6.62 5.02
N PHE A 193 -13.15 -6.25 6.18
CA PHE A 193 -13.93 -5.92 7.37
C PHE A 193 -14.93 -4.80 7.10
N TYR A 194 -14.50 -3.62 6.61
CA TYR A 194 -15.40 -2.49 6.36
C TYR A 194 -16.35 -2.68 5.18
N SER A 195 -15.99 -3.52 4.21
CA SER A 195 -16.82 -3.78 3.03
C SER A 195 -17.78 -4.95 3.16
N GLY A 196 -17.59 -5.83 4.15
CA GLY A 196 -18.31 -7.10 4.21
C GLY A 196 -17.85 -8.08 3.12
N GLY A 197 -16.59 -7.99 2.71
CA GLY A 197 -15.99 -8.88 1.71
C GLY A 197 -16.34 -8.56 0.25
N LEU A 198 -16.55 -7.29 -0.09
CA LEU A 198 -16.72 -6.89 -1.49
C LEU A 198 -15.43 -7.19 -2.29
N PRO A 199 -15.52 -7.55 -3.58
CA PRO A 199 -14.35 -7.69 -4.44
C PRO A 199 -13.51 -6.41 -4.46
N ILE A 200 -12.19 -6.55 -4.43
CA ILE A 200 -11.25 -5.42 -4.51
C ILE A 200 -10.55 -5.45 -5.87
N ALA A 201 -10.89 -4.51 -6.73
CA ALA A 201 -10.34 -4.39 -8.07
C ALA A 201 -9.11 -3.46 -8.08
N SER A 202 -7.94 -4.03 -8.36
CA SER A 202 -6.74 -3.26 -8.70
C SER A 202 -6.61 -3.16 -10.23
N THR A 203 -6.90 -1.97 -10.77
CA THR A 203 -7.20 -1.80 -12.20
C THR A 203 -6.01 -1.37 -13.05
N ILE A 204 -5.12 -0.53 -12.52
CA ILE A 204 -4.04 0.14 -13.27
C ILE A 204 -2.71 -0.07 -12.55
N TYR A 205 -1.65 -0.27 -13.34
CA TYR A 205 -0.26 -0.21 -12.90
C TYR A 205 0.45 0.94 -13.62
N GLY A 206 1.01 1.88 -12.86
CA GLY A 206 1.65 3.08 -13.39
C GLY A 206 2.42 3.85 -12.32
N SER A 207 3.25 4.78 -12.76
CA SER A 207 4.08 5.66 -11.95
C SER A 207 4.05 7.10 -12.46
N SER A 208 4.84 7.99 -11.85
CA SER A 208 4.99 9.36 -12.34
C SER A 208 5.80 9.42 -13.65
N GLU A 209 6.70 8.45 -13.84
CA GLU A 209 7.59 8.32 -15.00
C GLU A 209 6.88 7.74 -16.22
N CYS A 210 5.95 6.80 -16.02
CA CYS A 210 5.18 6.18 -17.11
C CYS A 210 3.94 5.44 -16.57
N PHE A 211 2.86 5.43 -17.35
CA PHE A 211 1.75 4.49 -17.15
C PHE A 211 2.09 3.19 -17.87
N PHE A 212 2.06 2.05 -17.15
CA PHE A 212 2.60 0.80 -17.68
C PHE A 212 1.53 -0.11 -18.28
N GLY A 213 0.48 -0.39 -17.50
CA GLY A 213 -0.41 -1.49 -17.83
C GLY A 213 -1.73 -1.49 -17.06
N ILE A 214 -2.57 -2.46 -17.41
CA ILE A 214 -3.89 -2.66 -16.82
C ILE A 214 -4.09 -4.12 -16.39
N ASN A 215 -4.92 -4.32 -15.38
CA ASN A 215 -5.38 -5.66 -15.01
C ASN A 215 -6.53 -6.09 -15.94
N LEU A 216 -6.29 -7.11 -16.77
CA LEU A 216 -7.31 -7.66 -17.68
C LEU A 216 -8.34 -8.55 -16.99
N ARG A 217 -8.08 -8.96 -15.74
CA ARG A 217 -8.98 -9.76 -14.87
C ARG A 217 -9.24 -8.99 -13.57
N PRO A 218 -9.98 -7.87 -13.62
CA PRO A 218 -10.11 -6.96 -12.48
C PRO A 218 -10.88 -7.53 -11.27
N MET A 219 -11.60 -8.64 -11.45
CA MET A 219 -12.35 -9.32 -10.36
C MET A 219 -11.64 -10.57 -9.85
N CYS A 220 -10.36 -10.78 -10.18
CA CYS A 220 -9.57 -11.85 -9.57
C CYS A 220 -9.34 -11.57 -8.07
N ASP A 221 -8.94 -12.59 -7.32
CA ASP A 221 -8.51 -12.40 -5.95
C ASP A 221 -7.32 -11.41 -5.89
N PRO A 222 -7.26 -10.51 -4.89
CA PRO A 222 -6.15 -9.56 -4.75
C PRO A 222 -4.75 -10.20 -4.77
N SER A 223 -4.60 -11.43 -4.28
CA SER A 223 -3.33 -12.18 -4.31
C SER A 223 -2.94 -12.67 -5.72
N GLU A 224 -3.91 -12.73 -6.64
CA GLU A 224 -3.71 -13.21 -8.01
C GLU A 224 -3.46 -12.08 -9.01
N VAL A 225 -3.63 -10.82 -8.59
CA VAL A 225 -3.55 -9.64 -9.47
C VAL A 225 -2.27 -9.65 -10.30
N SER A 226 -2.44 -9.48 -11.60
CA SER A 226 -1.36 -9.35 -12.56
C SER A 226 -1.74 -8.34 -13.64
N TYR A 227 -0.78 -7.54 -14.06
CA TYR A 227 -0.96 -6.42 -14.98
C TYR A 227 -0.38 -6.76 -16.35
N THR A 228 -1.15 -6.52 -17.39
CA THR A 228 -0.67 -6.61 -18.78
C THR A 228 -0.08 -5.26 -19.16
N ILE A 229 1.22 -5.23 -19.46
CA ILE A 229 1.89 -4.01 -19.93
C ILE A 229 1.36 -3.67 -21.32
N MET A 230 1.01 -2.40 -21.52
CA MET A 230 0.46 -1.88 -22.77
C MET A 230 1.61 -1.43 -23.68
N PRO A 231 1.90 -2.13 -24.80
CA PRO A 231 3.14 -1.93 -25.57
C PRO A 231 3.27 -0.53 -26.22
N ASN A 232 2.18 0.22 -26.29
CA ASN A 232 2.14 1.56 -26.89
C ASN A 232 2.51 2.69 -25.91
N MET A 233 2.69 2.39 -24.61
CA MET A 233 2.87 3.42 -23.59
C MET A 233 4.31 3.94 -23.50
N ALA A 234 5.28 3.05 -23.67
CA ALA A 234 6.71 3.34 -23.70
C ALA A 234 7.45 2.11 -24.29
N TYR A 235 8.75 2.24 -24.51
CA TYR A 235 9.60 1.09 -24.79
C TYR A 235 10.03 0.46 -23.46
N PHE A 236 9.75 -0.84 -23.30
CA PHE A 236 9.94 -1.58 -22.05
C PHE A 236 11.03 -2.63 -22.20
N GLU A 237 12.01 -2.56 -21.31
CA GLU A 237 13.09 -3.51 -21.14
C GLU A 237 13.06 -4.09 -19.72
N PHE A 238 13.67 -5.26 -19.53
CA PHE A 238 13.59 -6.03 -18.30
C PHE A 238 14.98 -6.54 -17.91
N LEU A 239 15.44 -6.18 -16.73
CA LEU A 239 16.73 -6.63 -16.19
C LEU A 239 16.51 -7.90 -15.35
N PRO A 240 17.05 -9.07 -15.75
CA PRO A 240 16.89 -10.30 -14.98
C PRO A 240 17.55 -10.20 -13.59
N LEU A 241 16.92 -10.77 -12.56
CA LEU A 241 17.47 -10.77 -11.20
C LEU A 241 18.29 -12.02 -10.85
N ASP A 242 18.34 -13.03 -11.72
CA ASP A 242 19.02 -14.31 -11.49
C ASP A 242 20.56 -14.27 -11.70
N GLY A 243 21.16 -13.09 -11.92
CA GLY A 243 22.58 -12.93 -12.32
C GLY A 243 23.41 -12.03 -11.40
N ASP A 244 24.72 -12.30 -11.35
CA ASP A 244 25.71 -11.51 -10.60
C ASP A 244 25.83 -10.10 -11.22
N GLY A 245 25.28 -9.08 -10.55
CA GLY A 245 25.41 -7.67 -10.91
C GLY A 245 24.88 -7.28 -12.29
N GLY A 246 23.60 -6.91 -12.36
CA GLY A 246 22.90 -6.55 -13.60
C GLY A 246 23.62 -5.51 -14.48
N ASP A 247 24.21 -6.00 -15.56
CA ASP A 247 24.77 -5.21 -16.65
C ASP A 247 23.68 -4.89 -17.69
N ALA A 248 23.76 -3.71 -18.31
CA ALA A 248 22.82 -3.26 -19.33
C ALA A 248 22.83 -4.15 -20.60
N SER A 249 23.85 -5.00 -20.75
CA SER A 249 23.94 -6.05 -21.78
C SER A 249 22.93 -7.19 -21.59
N GLN A 250 22.36 -7.33 -20.39
CA GLN A 250 21.42 -8.41 -20.05
C GLN A 250 19.95 -8.01 -20.18
N LEU A 251 19.64 -6.79 -20.64
CA LEU A 251 18.25 -6.37 -20.80
C LEU A 251 17.52 -7.22 -21.84
N VAL A 252 16.33 -7.64 -21.45
CA VAL A 252 15.41 -8.41 -22.28
C VAL A 252 14.28 -7.49 -22.74
N GLU A 253 13.91 -7.57 -24.01
CA GLU A 253 12.76 -6.83 -24.53
C GLU A 253 11.44 -7.36 -23.95
N LEU A 254 10.36 -6.55 -24.00
CA LEU A 254 9.03 -6.96 -23.53
C LEU A 254 8.57 -8.32 -24.04
N ALA A 255 8.82 -8.65 -25.31
CA ALA A 255 8.41 -9.94 -25.88
C ALA A 255 9.34 -11.12 -25.52
N GLY A 256 10.54 -10.84 -25.00
CA GLY A 256 11.56 -11.85 -24.70
C GLY A 256 11.55 -12.36 -23.26
N VAL A 257 10.68 -11.82 -22.39
CA VAL A 257 10.61 -12.24 -20.98
C VAL A 257 10.14 -13.68 -20.85
N GLU A 258 10.61 -14.38 -19.82
CA GLU A 258 10.33 -15.79 -19.61
C GLU A 258 9.35 -16.00 -18.44
N LEU A 259 8.45 -16.98 -18.60
CA LEU A 259 7.45 -17.31 -17.59
C LEU A 259 8.09 -17.70 -16.25
N GLY A 260 7.58 -17.14 -15.16
CA GLY A 260 8.03 -17.45 -13.80
C GLY A 260 9.27 -16.68 -13.34
N ARG A 261 10.00 -16.03 -14.27
CA ARG A 261 11.18 -15.24 -13.93
C ARG A 261 10.84 -13.86 -13.37
N GLU A 262 11.75 -13.34 -12.56
CA GLU A 262 11.69 -11.99 -11.99
C GLU A 262 12.64 -11.03 -12.70
N TYR A 263 12.13 -9.84 -12.95
CA TYR A 263 12.84 -8.79 -13.65
C TYR A 263 12.63 -7.46 -12.97
N GLU A 264 13.64 -6.59 -13.01
CA GLU A 264 13.46 -5.18 -12.75
C GLU A 264 13.01 -4.45 -14.02
N LEU A 265 11.99 -3.60 -13.89
CA LEU A 265 11.44 -2.83 -15.00
C LEU A 265 12.36 -1.67 -15.40
N VAL A 266 12.68 -1.60 -16.69
CA VAL A 266 13.44 -0.52 -17.31
C VAL A 266 12.58 0.13 -18.40
N VAL A 267 12.50 1.47 -18.38
CA VAL A 267 11.62 2.22 -19.28
C VAL A 267 12.38 3.25 -20.11
N THR A 268 12.04 3.32 -21.40
CA THR A 268 12.38 4.43 -22.28
C THR A 268 11.08 5.11 -22.73
N ASN A 269 10.87 6.37 -22.33
CA ASN A 269 9.59 7.08 -22.53
C ASN A 269 9.69 8.26 -23.51
N TYR A 270 8.53 8.74 -23.97
CA TYR A 270 8.43 9.88 -24.87
C TYR A 270 8.90 11.22 -24.28
N SER A 271 9.03 11.31 -22.95
CA SER A 271 9.47 12.51 -22.24
C SER A 271 10.99 12.58 -22.05
N GLY A 272 11.75 11.62 -22.60
CA GLY A 272 13.22 11.65 -22.63
C GLY A 272 13.92 10.82 -21.55
N LEU A 273 13.19 10.02 -20.76
CA LEU A 273 13.85 8.97 -19.96
C LEU A 273 14.34 7.87 -20.90
N CYS A 274 15.63 7.53 -20.82
CA CYS A 274 16.27 6.51 -21.65
C CYS A 274 16.84 5.41 -20.76
N ARG A 275 16.37 4.17 -20.94
CA ARG A 275 16.74 2.98 -20.15
C ARG A 275 16.72 3.27 -18.64
N TYR A 276 15.71 3.99 -18.18
CA TYR A 276 15.55 4.37 -16.79
C TYR A 276 15.07 3.18 -15.97
N ARG A 277 15.83 2.82 -14.93
CA ARG A 277 15.48 1.79 -13.96
C ARG A 277 14.37 2.29 -13.04
N VAL A 278 13.18 1.72 -13.16
CA VAL A 278 12.02 2.08 -12.32
C VAL A 278 12.22 1.62 -10.87
N GLY A 279 12.98 0.54 -10.69
CA GLY A 279 13.20 -0.12 -9.40
C GLY A 279 12.06 -1.06 -9.00
N ASP A 280 11.04 -1.24 -9.83
CA ASP A 280 9.98 -2.22 -9.60
C ASP A 280 10.42 -3.61 -10.07
N VAL A 281 10.23 -4.61 -9.22
CA VAL A 281 10.48 -6.03 -9.52
C VAL A 281 9.16 -6.69 -9.88
N LEU A 282 9.15 -7.32 -11.04
CA LEU A 282 7.98 -7.92 -11.66
C LEU A 282 8.25 -9.39 -11.98
N ARG A 283 7.29 -10.26 -11.65
CA ARG A 283 7.33 -11.69 -12.02
C ARG A 283 6.40 -11.96 -13.18
N VAL A 284 6.89 -12.61 -14.23
CA VAL A 284 6.04 -13.03 -15.36
C VAL A 284 5.11 -14.15 -14.91
N THR A 285 3.80 -13.94 -15.03
CA THR A 285 2.77 -14.91 -14.62
C THR A 285 2.02 -15.53 -15.79
N GLY A 286 2.21 -15.00 -16.99
CA GLY A 286 1.57 -15.50 -18.20
C GLY A 286 1.70 -14.51 -19.34
N PHE A 287 0.93 -14.78 -20.40
CA PHE A 287 0.86 -13.93 -21.58
C PHE A 287 -0.61 -13.76 -21.99
N HIS A 288 -0.99 -12.55 -22.38
CA HIS A 288 -2.24 -12.25 -23.03
C HIS A 288 -1.95 -11.97 -24.51
N ASN A 289 -2.26 -12.93 -25.37
CA ASN A 289 -1.70 -13.02 -26.72
C ASN A 289 -0.15 -13.02 -26.64
N ALA A 290 0.52 -12.09 -27.31
CA ALA A 290 1.97 -11.94 -27.22
C ALA A 290 2.43 -10.98 -26.09
N ALA A 291 1.52 -10.27 -25.43
CA ALA A 291 1.88 -9.32 -24.39
C ALA A 291 2.07 -10.06 -23.04
N PRO A 292 3.23 -9.94 -22.38
CA PRO A 292 3.44 -10.55 -21.08
C PRO A 292 2.55 -9.92 -19.99
N VAL A 293 2.24 -10.74 -18.99
CA VAL A 293 1.41 -10.40 -17.83
C VAL A 293 2.27 -10.54 -16.58
N PHE A 294 2.35 -9.47 -15.79
CA PHE A 294 3.28 -9.36 -14.68
C PHE A 294 2.57 -9.24 -13.34
N ARG A 295 3.01 -10.01 -12.35
CA ARG A 295 2.70 -9.77 -10.94
C ARG A 295 3.72 -8.80 -10.38
N PHE A 296 3.24 -7.76 -9.72
CA PHE A 296 4.10 -6.87 -8.93
C PHE A 296 4.64 -7.65 -7.72
N VAL A 297 5.95 -7.76 -7.59
CA VAL A 297 6.60 -8.44 -6.47
C VAL A 297 6.93 -7.42 -5.38
N ARG A 298 7.79 -6.45 -5.72
CA ARG A 298 8.34 -5.48 -4.77
C ARG A 298 8.95 -4.29 -5.48
N ARG A 299 9.33 -3.28 -4.70
CA ARG A 299 10.28 -2.26 -5.14
C ARG A 299 11.66 -2.65 -4.61
N GLY A 300 12.65 -2.80 -5.49
CA GLY A 300 13.99 -3.35 -5.21
C GLY A 300 14.90 -2.49 -4.33
N ASN A 301 14.36 -1.52 -3.60
CA ASN A 301 15.16 -0.73 -2.67
C ASN A 301 15.40 -1.53 -1.39
N VAL A 302 16.65 -1.51 -0.91
CA VAL A 302 17.01 -2.01 0.43
C VAL A 302 16.26 -1.18 1.45
N VAL A 303 15.46 -1.83 2.30
CA VAL A 303 14.64 -1.19 3.34
C VAL A 303 15.40 -1.16 4.66
N LEU A 304 16.09 -2.25 5.01
CA LEU A 304 16.92 -2.35 6.22
C LEU A 304 18.25 -3.05 5.91
N SER A 305 19.30 -2.60 6.58
CA SER A 305 20.65 -3.17 6.52
C SER A 305 21.44 -2.70 7.75
N VAL A 306 21.96 -3.62 8.56
CA VAL A 306 22.84 -3.29 9.69
C VAL A 306 24.31 -3.45 9.29
N ASP A 307 24.62 -4.53 8.58
CA ASP A 307 25.95 -4.92 8.12
C ASP A 307 25.88 -5.36 6.65
N VAL A 308 26.18 -6.62 6.33
CA VAL A 308 26.08 -7.17 4.96
C VAL A 308 24.67 -7.61 4.60
N ASP A 309 23.78 -7.69 5.58
CA ASP A 309 22.38 -8.03 5.40
C ASP A 309 21.67 -6.97 4.57
N LYS A 310 20.79 -7.43 3.67
CA LYS A 310 19.92 -6.58 2.88
C LYS A 310 18.52 -7.14 2.98
N THR A 311 17.68 -6.44 3.72
CA THR A 311 16.25 -6.76 3.83
C THR A 311 15.49 -5.76 2.98
N ASP A 312 14.76 -6.26 1.99
CA ASP A 312 13.90 -5.43 1.16
C ASP A 312 12.48 -5.32 1.74
N GLU A 313 11.62 -4.57 1.05
CA GLU A 313 10.25 -4.33 1.48
C GLU A 313 9.42 -5.62 1.55
N ALA A 314 9.67 -6.57 0.65
CA ALA A 314 8.89 -7.81 0.58
C ALA A 314 9.34 -8.82 1.64
N ASP A 315 10.63 -8.90 1.94
CA ASP A 315 11.14 -9.70 3.06
C ASP A 315 10.51 -9.23 4.38
N LEU A 316 10.51 -7.91 4.61
CA LEU A 316 9.91 -7.33 5.81
C LEU A 316 8.38 -7.53 5.85
N GLN A 317 7.69 -7.32 4.73
CA GLN A 317 6.23 -7.55 4.61
C GLN A 317 5.86 -9.00 4.92
N ARG A 318 6.57 -9.97 4.34
CA ARG A 318 6.35 -11.40 4.61
C ARG A 318 6.62 -11.75 6.06
N ALA A 319 7.64 -11.14 6.68
CA ALA A 319 7.95 -11.35 8.09
C ALA A 319 6.81 -10.86 9.00
N VAL A 320 6.29 -9.66 8.76
CA VAL A 320 5.15 -9.11 9.53
C VAL A 320 3.89 -9.94 9.32
N GLU A 321 3.58 -10.34 8.08
CA GLU A 321 2.40 -11.17 7.78
C GLU A 321 2.47 -12.55 8.46
N ARG A 322 3.66 -13.17 8.46
CA ARG A 322 3.88 -14.47 9.10
C ARG A 322 3.69 -14.38 10.61
N ALA A 323 4.30 -13.38 11.26
CA ALA A 323 4.15 -13.16 12.70
C ALA A 323 2.70 -12.81 13.09
N SER A 324 2.05 -11.90 12.34
CA SER A 324 0.67 -11.50 12.61
C SER A 324 -0.32 -12.67 12.44
N SER A 325 -0.17 -13.47 11.39
CA SER A 325 -1.07 -14.60 11.13
C SER A 325 -0.89 -15.76 12.11
N ALA A 326 0.35 -16.08 12.48
CA ALA A 326 0.65 -17.20 13.37
C ALA A 326 0.34 -16.90 14.84
N LEU A 327 0.56 -15.66 15.29
CA LEU A 327 0.64 -15.35 16.72
C LEU A 327 -0.29 -14.22 17.18
N LEU A 328 -0.71 -13.28 16.32
CA LEU A 328 -1.63 -12.22 16.75
C LEU A 328 -3.11 -12.57 16.51
N ARG A 329 -3.42 -13.14 15.34
CA ARG A 329 -4.81 -13.49 14.99
C ARG A 329 -5.49 -14.44 15.98
N PRO A 330 -4.82 -15.48 16.54
CA PRO A 330 -5.43 -16.34 17.55
C PRO A 330 -5.87 -15.59 18.82
N HIS A 331 -5.23 -14.45 19.13
CA HIS A 331 -5.54 -13.60 20.27
C HIS A 331 -6.48 -12.45 19.91
N GLY A 332 -7.15 -12.51 18.76
CA GLY A 332 -8.06 -11.46 18.31
C GLY A 332 -7.35 -10.12 18.07
N ALA A 333 -6.10 -10.13 17.63
CA ALA A 333 -5.36 -8.92 17.26
C ALA A 333 -4.84 -9.00 15.82
N ALA A 334 -4.71 -7.85 15.17
CA ALA A 334 -4.07 -7.73 13.86
C ALA A 334 -3.18 -6.49 13.80
N VAL A 335 -2.15 -6.52 12.95
CA VAL A 335 -1.34 -5.34 12.66
C VAL A 335 -2.15 -4.44 11.74
N LEU A 336 -2.49 -3.24 12.19
CA LEU A 336 -3.18 -2.22 11.40
C LEU A 336 -2.21 -1.59 10.40
N ASP A 337 -1.02 -1.20 10.87
CA ASP A 337 0.07 -0.72 10.05
C ASP A 337 1.43 -0.90 10.74
N TYR A 338 2.50 -0.81 9.97
CA TYR A 338 3.85 -0.91 10.49
C TYR A 338 4.88 -0.08 9.70
N THR A 339 5.95 0.32 10.38
CA THR A 339 7.17 0.84 9.75
C THR A 339 8.38 0.22 10.44
N SER A 340 9.56 0.38 9.86
CA SER A 340 10.80 -0.07 10.48
C SER A 340 11.87 1.01 10.49
N ARG A 341 12.93 0.78 11.25
CA ARG A 341 14.19 1.50 11.14
C ARG A 341 15.34 0.60 11.54
N VAL A 342 16.55 0.99 11.15
CA VAL A 342 17.77 0.45 11.73
C VAL A 342 18.08 1.23 13.01
N CYS A 343 18.32 0.51 14.10
CA CYS A 343 18.80 1.07 15.36
C CYS A 343 20.30 0.80 15.49
N THR A 344 21.10 1.86 15.45
CA THR A 344 22.56 1.82 15.66
C THR A 344 22.95 2.42 17.01
N GLU A 345 21.98 2.62 17.91
CA GLU A 345 22.23 3.14 19.27
C GLU A 345 22.81 2.06 20.19
N SER A 346 22.56 0.79 19.87
CA SER A 346 23.19 -0.38 20.48
C SER A 346 24.20 -1.01 19.53
N ILE A 347 25.17 -1.72 20.11
CA ILE A 347 26.17 -2.50 19.36
C ILE A 347 26.08 -3.96 19.85
N PRO A 348 25.79 -4.93 18.96
CA PRO A 348 25.48 -4.76 17.54
C PRO A 348 24.17 -4.00 17.30
N GLY A 349 24.07 -3.33 16.14
CA GLY A 349 22.83 -2.68 15.72
C GLY A 349 21.74 -3.71 15.43
N HIS A 350 20.48 -3.31 15.46
CA HIS A 350 19.34 -4.21 15.25
C HIS A 350 18.20 -3.55 14.51
N TYR A 351 17.25 -4.36 14.06
CA TYR A 351 16.03 -3.88 13.43
C TYR A 351 15.00 -3.50 14.50
N VAL A 352 14.39 -2.34 14.33
CA VAL A 352 13.23 -1.89 15.10
C VAL A 352 12.03 -1.84 14.18
N VAL A 353 10.95 -2.51 14.56
CA VAL A 353 9.68 -2.52 13.82
C VAL A 353 8.59 -1.93 14.70
N TYR A 354 7.96 -0.85 14.25
CA TYR A 354 6.85 -0.21 14.95
C TYR A 354 5.53 -0.83 14.49
N TRP A 355 4.71 -1.30 15.42
CA TRP A 355 3.40 -1.90 15.15
C TRP A 355 2.29 -1.08 15.77
N GLU A 356 1.30 -0.68 14.97
CA GLU A 356 0.01 -0.23 15.47
C GLU A 356 -0.96 -1.40 15.37
N LEU A 357 -1.53 -1.80 16.49
CA LEU A 357 -2.39 -2.98 16.58
C LEU A 357 -3.87 -2.57 16.56
N MET A 358 -4.69 -3.40 15.90
CA MET A 358 -6.14 -3.36 15.99
C MET A 358 -6.65 -4.62 16.70
N VAL A 359 -7.62 -4.44 17.60
CA VAL A 359 -8.31 -5.56 18.26
C VAL A 359 -9.47 -5.99 17.38
N VAL A 360 -9.55 -7.28 17.09
CA VAL A 360 -10.49 -7.99 16.24
C VAL A 360 -11.19 -9.04 17.09
N GLY A 361 -12.08 -8.61 18.01
CA GLY A 361 -12.89 -9.50 18.84
C GLY A 361 -13.35 -8.90 20.18
N ASP A 362 -14.30 -9.57 20.83
CA ASP A 362 -14.99 -9.14 22.07
C ASP A 362 -14.19 -9.46 23.36
N GLY A 363 -12.96 -9.96 23.22
CA GLY A 363 -12.05 -10.29 24.32
C GLY A 363 -11.05 -9.17 24.55
N GLY A 364 -11.35 -8.27 25.49
CA GLY A 364 -10.46 -7.18 25.93
C GLY A 364 -9.25 -7.64 26.76
N GLU A 365 -8.66 -8.79 26.46
CA GLU A 365 -7.39 -9.19 27.07
C GLU A 365 -6.24 -8.55 26.28
N SER A 366 -5.32 -7.90 26.99
CA SER A 366 -4.12 -7.35 26.38
C SER A 366 -3.32 -8.49 25.72
N VAL A 367 -2.82 -8.27 24.50
CA VAL A 367 -1.96 -9.21 23.75
C VAL A 367 -0.75 -9.72 24.57
N ASP A 368 -0.38 -9.01 25.64
CA ASP A 368 0.70 -9.35 26.58
C ASP A 368 0.31 -10.28 27.75
N ASP A 369 -0.97 -10.54 27.99
CA ASP A 369 -1.42 -11.29 29.20
C ASP A 369 -1.18 -12.81 29.09
N ASP A 370 -0.89 -13.32 27.88
CA ASP A 370 -0.70 -14.76 27.59
C ASP A 370 0.74 -15.10 27.15
N GLY A 371 1.72 -14.82 28.01
CA GLY A 371 3.08 -15.38 27.90
C GLY A 371 3.90 -14.94 26.68
N ASP A 372 4.33 -13.68 26.68
CA ASP A 372 5.30 -13.10 25.72
C ASP A 372 4.99 -13.40 24.25
N VAL A 373 3.74 -13.18 23.84
CA VAL A 373 3.29 -13.34 22.44
C VAL A 373 4.11 -12.41 21.53
N LEU A 374 4.40 -11.19 21.97
CA LEU A 374 5.11 -10.18 21.18
C LEU A 374 6.60 -10.49 21.03
N GLY A 375 7.28 -11.01 22.06
CA GLY A 375 8.63 -11.56 21.90
C GLY A 375 8.66 -12.75 20.91
N ARG A 376 7.68 -13.64 20.98
CA ARG A 376 7.53 -14.72 19.97
C ARG A 376 7.26 -14.18 18.58
N CYS A 377 6.52 -13.08 18.44
CA CYS A 377 6.37 -12.39 17.15
C CYS A 377 7.70 -11.87 16.61
N CYS A 378 8.56 -11.31 17.46
CA CYS A 378 9.90 -10.90 17.07
C CYS A 378 10.70 -12.08 16.49
N LEU A 379 10.68 -13.24 17.17
CA LEU A 379 11.37 -14.44 16.69
C LEU A 379 10.78 -14.94 15.36
N GLU A 380 9.46 -15.01 15.24
CA GLU A 380 8.79 -15.47 14.00
C GLU A 380 9.09 -14.54 12.81
N MET A 381 9.27 -13.24 13.06
CA MET A 381 9.77 -12.31 12.05
C MET A 381 11.21 -12.64 11.66
N GLU A 382 12.12 -12.85 12.62
CA GLU A 382 13.51 -13.23 12.34
C GLU A 382 13.60 -14.55 11.53
N GLU A 383 12.72 -15.51 11.80
CA GLU A 383 12.62 -16.78 11.05
C GLU A 383 12.15 -16.62 9.61
N ALA A 384 11.46 -15.53 9.29
CA ALA A 384 10.98 -15.23 7.95
C ALA A 384 12.03 -14.48 7.10
N MET A 385 13.02 -13.87 7.74
CA MET A 385 14.06 -13.10 7.07
C MET A 385 15.00 -14.00 6.25
N ASN A 386 15.71 -13.37 5.32
CA ASN A 386 16.62 -14.08 4.44
C ASN A 386 17.80 -14.73 5.18
N SER A 387 18.49 -15.64 4.50
CA SER A 387 19.59 -16.43 5.10
C SER A 387 20.75 -15.57 5.60
N VAL A 388 21.00 -14.41 4.98
CA VAL A 388 22.10 -13.52 5.40
C VAL A 388 21.77 -12.88 6.74
N TYR A 389 20.55 -12.34 6.90
CA TYR A 389 20.10 -11.81 8.19
C TYR A 389 20.21 -12.86 9.31
N ARG A 390 19.72 -14.08 9.07
CA ARG A 390 19.78 -15.17 10.06
C ARG A 390 21.21 -15.63 10.35
N GLN A 391 22.09 -15.67 9.35
CA GLN A 391 23.52 -15.93 9.55
C GLN A 391 24.15 -14.87 10.46
N SER A 392 23.87 -13.59 10.17
CA SER A 392 24.43 -12.47 10.93
C SER A 392 23.91 -12.40 12.37
N ARG A 393 22.71 -12.92 12.64
CA ARG A 393 22.18 -13.13 14.00
C ARG A 393 22.84 -14.29 14.74
N VAL A 394 23.04 -15.44 14.07
CA VAL A 394 23.41 -16.71 14.70
C VAL A 394 24.93 -16.95 14.73
N ALA A 395 25.58 -16.80 13.58
CA ALA A 395 26.98 -17.17 13.37
C ALA A 395 27.92 -15.99 13.57
N ASP A 396 27.58 -14.83 13.00
CA ASP A 396 28.50 -13.68 12.99
C ASP A 396 28.31 -12.79 14.23
N GLY A 397 27.10 -12.78 14.81
CA GLY A 397 26.74 -11.91 15.93
C GLY A 397 26.77 -10.41 15.58
N SER A 398 26.76 -10.07 14.29
CA SER A 398 26.83 -8.69 13.80
C SER A 398 25.49 -7.94 13.84
N ILE A 399 24.38 -8.66 14.09
CA ILE A 399 23.03 -8.09 14.25
C ILE A 399 22.47 -8.47 15.62
N GLY A 400 21.94 -7.48 16.35
CA GLY A 400 21.24 -7.68 17.62
C GLY A 400 19.81 -8.21 17.45
N PRO A 401 19.12 -8.61 18.54
CA PRO A 401 17.76 -9.14 18.46
C PRO A 401 16.78 -8.12 17.88
N LEU A 402 15.93 -8.56 16.96
CA LEU A 402 14.84 -7.75 16.41
C LEU A 402 13.93 -7.25 17.54
N GLU A 403 13.60 -5.97 17.49
CA GLU A 403 12.74 -5.28 18.46
C GLU A 403 11.42 -4.87 17.81
N ILE A 404 10.30 -5.27 18.39
CA ILE A 404 8.97 -4.73 18.08
C ILE A 404 8.63 -3.63 19.11
N ARG A 405 8.23 -2.47 18.60
CA ARG A 405 7.71 -1.35 19.41
C ARG A 405 6.22 -1.17 19.11
N VAL A 406 5.36 -1.49 20.08
CA VAL A 406 3.93 -1.26 19.92
C VAL A 406 3.65 0.23 20.13
N VAL A 407 2.96 0.87 19.19
CA VAL A 407 2.57 2.28 19.27
C VAL A 407 1.07 2.43 19.57
N ARG A 408 0.67 3.58 20.11
CA ARG A 408 -0.74 3.89 20.39
C ARG A 408 -1.57 3.91 19.10
N SER A 409 -2.86 3.59 19.21
CA SER A 409 -3.79 3.78 18.10
C SER A 409 -3.82 5.25 17.65
N GLY A 410 -3.84 5.48 16.34
CA GLY A 410 -3.74 6.80 15.71
C GLY A 410 -2.32 7.28 15.42
N THR A 411 -1.28 6.52 15.80
CA THR A 411 0.12 6.95 15.59
C THR A 411 0.48 7.07 14.11
N PHE A 412 0.06 6.12 13.27
CA PHE A 412 0.31 6.20 11.83
C PHE A 412 -0.54 7.26 11.14
N GLU A 413 -1.67 7.66 11.72
CA GLU A 413 -2.43 8.83 11.26
C GLU A 413 -1.67 10.12 11.58
N GLU A 414 -1.15 10.28 12.80
CA GLU A 414 -0.27 11.40 13.16
C GLU A 414 0.98 11.46 12.26
N LEU A 415 1.59 10.31 11.95
CA LEU A 415 2.73 10.23 11.03
C LEU A 415 2.35 10.65 9.61
N ALA A 416 1.18 10.23 9.13
CA ALA A 416 0.66 10.63 7.84
C ALA A 416 0.42 12.14 7.81
N ASP A 417 -0.24 12.71 8.81
CA ASP A 417 -0.52 14.15 8.92
C ASP A 417 0.76 14.98 9.01
N TYR A 418 1.77 14.49 9.75
CA TYR A 418 3.09 15.10 9.77
C TYR A 418 3.74 15.11 8.37
N ALA A 419 3.72 13.98 7.67
CA ALA A 419 4.27 13.89 6.32
C ALA A 419 3.51 14.79 5.33
N ILE A 420 2.18 14.88 5.47
CA ILE A 420 1.31 15.75 4.66
C ILE A 420 1.66 17.22 4.91
N SER A 421 1.86 17.62 6.18
CA SER A 421 2.28 18.98 6.54
C SER A 421 3.63 19.38 5.91
N ARG A 422 4.47 18.38 5.62
CA ARG A 422 5.77 18.52 4.95
C ARG A 422 5.68 18.38 3.42
N GLY A 423 4.48 18.26 2.85
CA GLY A 423 4.21 18.24 1.42
C GLY A 423 3.91 16.86 0.81
N ALA A 424 3.69 15.81 1.62
CA ALA A 424 3.27 14.50 1.11
C ALA A 424 1.80 14.49 0.62
N SER A 425 1.42 13.48 -0.19
CA SER A 425 0.11 13.43 -0.89
C SER A 425 -0.89 12.65 -0.12
N ILE A 426 -2.05 13.18 0.25
CA ILE A 426 -3.10 12.36 0.88
C ILE A 426 -3.49 11.19 -0.01
N GLY A 427 -3.83 11.45 -1.28
CA GLY A 427 -4.28 10.40 -2.20
C GLY A 427 -3.19 9.45 -2.68
N GLN A 428 -1.91 9.73 -2.39
CA GLN A 428 -0.78 8.87 -2.74
C GLN A 428 0.08 8.45 -1.55
N TYR A 429 -0.31 8.81 -0.33
CA TYR A 429 0.49 8.54 0.85
C TYR A 429 0.45 7.04 1.11
N LYS A 430 1.64 6.50 1.37
CA LYS A 430 1.86 5.16 1.88
C LYS A 430 2.74 5.34 3.10
N VAL A 431 2.46 4.60 4.18
CA VAL A 431 3.38 4.55 5.30
C VAL A 431 4.73 4.05 4.77
N PRO A 432 5.83 4.80 4.95
CA PRO A 432 7.14 4.35 4.52
C PRO A 432 7.50 3.08 5.30
N ARG A 433 8.03 2.06 4.63
CA ARG A 433 8.39 0.80 5.31
C ARG A 433 9.70 0.87 6.06
N CYS A 434 10.51 1.89 5.79
CA CYS A 434 11.65 2.28 6.62
C CYS A 434 11.66 3.80 6.79
N VAL A 435 11.87 4.26 8.02
CA VAL A 435 12.05 5.66 8.37
C VAL A 435 13.48 5.92 8.80
N SER A 436 14.08 6.96 8.23
CA SER A 436 15.42 7.45 8.60
C SER A 436 15.42 8.91 9.09
N ALA A 437 14.33 9.65 8.83
CA ALA A 437 14.21 11.04 9.24
C ALA A 437 14.09 11.14 10.78
N PRO A 438 14.99 11.88 11.46
CA PRO A 438 15.00 11.99 12.93
C PRO A 438 13.66 12.45 13.52
N ASP A 439 13.03 13.45 12.90
CA ASP A 439 11.73 13.98 13.35
C ASP A 439 10.62 12.91 13.36
N MET A 440 10.61 12.02 12.35
CA MET A 440 9.63 10.93 12.25
C MET A 440 9.91 9.83 13.26
N ILE A 441 11.19 9.50 13.48
CA ILE A 441 11.60 8.53 14.51
C ILE A 441 11.21 9.03 15.90
N GLN A 442 11.43 10.33 16.18
CA GLN A 442 11.05 10.93 17.46
C GLN A 442 9.54 10.91 17.68
N LEU A 443 8.74 11.19 16.63
CA LEU A 443 7.28 11.08 16.70
C LEU A 443 6.86 9.64 17.06
N LEU A 444 7.37 8.63 16.34
CA LEU A 444 7.08 7.22 16.61
C LEU A 444 7.50 6.81 18.02
N ASP A 445 8.73 7.12 18.42
CA ASP A 445 9.28 6.78 19.75
C ASP A 445 8.49 7.42 20.89
N SER A 446 7.94 8.63 20.68
CA SER A 446 7.09 9.31 21.67
C SER A 446 5.69 8.68 21.83
N ARG A 447 5.30 7.77 20.94
CA ARG A 447 4.00 7.08 20.95
C ARG A 447 4.11 5.59 21.30
N VAL A 448 5.31 5.11 21.64
CA VAL A 448 5.54 3.72 22.05
C VAL A 448 4.86 3.42 23.37
N VAL A 449 4.11 2.33 23.41
CA VAL A 449 3.40 1.77 24.57
C VAL A 449 4.23 0.69 25.23
N SER A 450 4.82 -0.21 24.43
CA SER A 450 5.65 -1.31 24.91
C SER A 450 6.78 -1.64 23.92
N ARG A 451 7.83 -2.29 24.41
CA ARG A 451 9.01 -2.70 23.63
C ARG A 451 9.29 -4.16 23.92
N HIS A 452 9.48 -4.94 22.87
CA HIS A 452 9.62 -6.39 22.92
C HIS A 452 10.78 -6.80 22.01
N SER A 453 11.64 -7.70 22.49
CA SER A 453 12.80 -8.16 21.72
C SER A 453 12.73 -9.67 21.50
N SER A 454 13.31 -10.14 20.40
CA SER A 454 13.37 -11.58 20.11
C SER A 454 14.00 -12.36 21.29
N PRO A 455 13.29 -13.35 21.87
CA PRO A 455 13.74 -14.08 23.05
C PRO A 455 14.78 -15.16 22.73
N ALA A 456 14.96 -15.51 21.45
CA ALA A 456 15.89 -16.53 21.00
C ALA A 456 16.55 -16.14 19.67
N LEU A 457 17.51 -16.94 19.23
CA LEU A 457 18.11 -16.81 17.90
C LEU A 457 17.24 -17.52 16.86
N PRO A 458 17.14 -16.99 15.62
CA PRO A 458 16.43 -17.68 14.55
C PRO A 458 17.20 -18.95 14.11
N HIS A 459 16.53 -19.87 13.45
CA HIS A 459 17.17 -21.07 12.92
C HIS A 459 18.07 -20.71 11.73
N TRP A 460 19.35 -21.07 11.81
CA TRP A 460 20.28 -20.98 10.69
C TRP A 460 21.21 -22.18 10.65
N VAL A 461 21.38 -22.75 9.46
CA VAL A 461 22.31 -23.85 9.20
C VAL A 461 23.11 -23.48 7.96
N CYS A 462 24.42 -23.64 8.02
CA CYS A 462 25.29 -23.46 6.87
C CYS A 462 24.94 -24.53 5.82
N SER A 463 24.27 -24.13 4.74
CA SER A 463 24.00 -25.00 3.60
C SER A 463 25.26 -25.16 2.74
N LEU A 464 26.30 -25.77 3.30
CA LEU A 464 27.32 -26.45 2.51
C LEU A 464 26.81 -27.89 2.35
N ALA A 465 26.38 -28.24 1.13
CA ALA A 465 26.22 -29.65 0.80
C ALA A 465 27.51 -30.40 1.16
N PRO A 466 27.46 -31.54 1.87
CA PRO A 466 28.67 -32.32 2.08
C PRO A 466 29.26 -32.69 0.71
N PRO A 467 30.58 -32.63 0.51
CA PRO A 467 31.16 -33.14 -0.71
C PRO A 467 30.73 -34.60 -0.86
N SER A 468 30.08 -34.92 -1.97
CA SER A 468 29.77 -36.30 -2.34
C SER A 468 31.06 -37.13 -2.22
N PRO A 469 31.05 -38.32 -1.59
CA PRO A 469 32.23 -39.16 -1.48
C PRO A 469 32.48 -39.90 -2.80
N LYS A 470 32.65 -39.15 -3.90
CA LYS A 470 33.09 -39.63 -5.21
C LYS A 470 33.78 -38.49 -5.95
N ASN A 471 35.02 -38.23 -5.56
CA ASN A 471 36.13 -37.87 -6.45
C ASN A 471 37.38 -37.68 -5.59
N SER A 472 38.03 -38.80 -5.27
CA SER A 472 39.43 -38.80 -4.85
C SER A 472 40.25 -38.20 -5.99
N ILE A 473 40.58 -36.91 -5.91
CA ILE A 473 41.62 -36.33 -6.74
C ILE A 473 42.95 -36.79 -6.14
N THR A 474 43.55 -37.77 -6.79
CA THR A 474 44.93 -38.18 -6.56
C THR A 474 45.85 -36.98 -6.83
N LEU A 475 46.40 -36.40 -5.77
CA LEU A 475 47.55 -35.50 -5.86
C LEU A 475 48.73 -36.29 -6.41
N LEU A 476 48.97 -36.21 -7.71
CA LEU A 476 50.23 -36.62 -8.32
C LEU A 476 51.32 -35.65 -7.87
N ALA A 477 52.13 -36.12 -6.92
CA ALA A 477 53.38 -35.49 -6.54
C ALA A 477 54.33 -35.46 -7.75
N TYR A 478 54.77 -34.26 -8.14
CA TYR A 478 55.92 -34.09 -9.02
C TYR A 478 57.20 -34.45 -8.25
N PRO A 479 58.05 -35.38 -8.73
CA PRO A 479 59.33 -35.65 -8.08
C PRO A 479 60.36 -34.61 -8.51
N SER A 480 60.92 -33.95 -7.50
CA SER A 480 62.14 -33.16 -7.54
C SER A 480 63.29 -33.96 -8.17
N ARG A 481 63.82 -33.52 -9.31
CA ARG A 481 65.15 -33.92 -9.77
C ARG A 481 66.17 -32.86 -9.37
N ARG A 482 67.11 -33.25 -8.50
CA ARG A 482 68.42 -32.60 -8.32
C ARG A 482 69.53 -33.59 -8.70
N HIS A 483 70.64 -32.99 -9.12
CA HIS A 483 71.97 -33.54 -9.46
C HIS A 483 72.04 -34.15 -10.87
N GLN A 484 72.89 -33.66 -11.78
CA GLN A 484 74.26 -33.15 -11.64
C GLN A 484 74.52 -31.91 -12.50
#